data_AF-A0A2E4CTK9-F1
#
_entry.id   AF-A0A2E4CTK9-F1
#
_cell.length_a   1.000
_cell.length_b   1.000
_cell.length_c   1.000
_cell.angle_alpha   90.00
_cell.angle_beta   90.00
_cell.angle_gamma   90.00
#
_symmetry.space_group_name_H-M   'P 1'
#
loop_
_entity.id
_entity.type
_entity.pdbx_description
1 polymer ?
#
loop_
_entity_poly.entity_id
_entity_poly.type
_entity_poly.pdbx_seq_one_letter_code
_entity_poly.pdbx_strand_id
1 'polypeptide(L)'
;MSLRELVVAYFQHYTIMAYLGLALVAGLVFAWQPAGPLAAIAAFMAGVMIYPLVWHLLHQYVLHSQWMYKIKWLSPTWKRIHYDHHQDPNDLSVLFGALHTTLPTIALATIPVGYLIGGVGGAAAAFAAGLLMTCYYEFMHCIQHLSFKPKWKWVQHMKQRHNEHHYFDENGNFGITNYWWDHLLGTYYQKKDRPTRSKTVFNLGYDEEVAKSYPWVKELSGGIATGHPRRRALAKDNDRAAA
;
A
#
# COMPACT_ATOMS: atom_id res chain seq x y z
N MET A 1 -15.11 4.77 -13.71
CA MET A 1 -13.89 4.41 -14.45
C MET A 1 -13.96 2.97 -14.91
N SER A 2 -13.78 2.70 -16.20
CA SER A 2 -13.63 1.38 -16.80
C SER A 2 -12.21 0.83 -16.60
N LEU A 3 -11.97 -0.47 -16.87
CA LEU A 3 -10.63 -1.05 -16.80
C LEU A 3 -9.66 -0.39 -17.80
N ARG A 4 -10.15 -0.02 -19.00
CA ARG A 4 -9.33 0.65 -20.02
C ARG A 4 -8.90 2.03 -19.54
N GLU A 5 -9.83 2.80 -18.99
CA GLU A 5 -9.53 4.12 -18.42
C GLU A 5 -8.54 4.01 -17.25
N LEU A 6 -8.69 3.01 -16.39
CA LEU A 6 -7.72 2.75 -15.32
C LEU A 6 -6.32 2.51 -15.88
N VAL A 7 -6.18 1.61 -16.86
CA VAL A 7 -4.87 1.29 -17.43
C VAL A 7 -4.20 2.53 -18.00
N VAL A 8 -4.95 3.38 -18.73
CA VAL A 8 -4.42 4.64 -19.27
C VAL A 8 -3.98 5.57 -18.15
N ALA A 9 -4.85 5.82 -17.16
CA ALA A 9 -4.53 6.71 -16.03
C ALA A 9 -3.35 6.20 -15.19
N TYR A 10 -3.25 4.88 -15.02
CA TYR A 10 -2.20 4.22 -14.25
C TYR A 10 -0.80 4.48 -14.83
N PHE A 11 -0.63 4.26 -16.13
CA PHE A 11 0.65 4.53 -16.81
C PHE A 11 0.92 6.03 -17.02
N GLN A 12 -0.06 6.89 -16.78
CA GLN A 12 0.10 8.34 -16.73
C GLN A 12 0.50 8.87 -15.34
N HIS A 13 0.46 8.03 -14.30
CA HIS A 13 0.81 8.45 -12.95
C HIS A 13 2.32 8.61 -12.78
N TYR A 14 2.77 9.75 -12.25
CA TYR A 14 4.19 10.12 -12.19
C TYR A 14 5.05 9.11 -11.41
N THR A 15 4.50 8.48 -10.35
CA THR A 15 5.22 7.46 -9.57
C THR A 15 5.49 6.22 -10.42
N ILE A 16 4.52 5.79 -11.22
CA ILE A 16 4.62 4.62 -12.08
C ILE A 16 5.61 4.87 -13.22
N MET A 17 5.57 6.06 -13.84
CA MET A 17 6.59 6.46 -14.81
C MET A 17 7.99 6.45 -14.20
N ALA A 18 8.15 6.96 -12.97
CA ALA A 18 9.44 6.96 -12.28
C ALA A 18 9.94 5.54 -11.97
N TYR A 19 9.07 4.64 -11.48
CA TYR A 19 9.46 3.26 -11.21
C TYR A 19 9.87 2.51 -12.48
N LEU A 20 9.13 2.68 -13.58
CA LEU A 20 9.47 2.07 -14.87
C LEU A 20 10.77 2.64 -15.46
N GLY A 21 10.96 3.96 -15.37
CA GLY A 21 12.21 4.61 -15.79
C GLY A 21 13.41 4.14 -14.98
N LEU A 22 13.27 4.02 -13.66
CA LEU A 22 14.33 3.49 -12.78
C LEU A 22 14.58 2.00 -13.01
N ALA A 23 13.55 1.21 -13.34
CA ALA A 23 13.72 -0.20 -13.69
C ALA A 23 14.50 -0.34 -15.01
N LEU A 24 14.25 0.55 -15.99
CA LEU A 24 15.06 0.64 -17.21
C LEU A 24 16.51 1.01 -16.90
N VAL A 25 16.75 2.02 -16.06
CA VAL A 25 18.11 2.39 -15.61
C VAL A 25 18.80 1.22 -14.92
N ALA A 26 18.12 0.50 -14.04
CA ALA A 26 18.66 -0.70 -13.41
C ALA A 26 18.99 -1.79 -14.45
N GLY A 27 18.15 -1.97 -15.48
CA GLY A 27 18.44 -2.84 -16.62
C GLY A 27 19.70 -2.44 -17.39
N LEU A 28 19.93 -1.13 -17.59
CA LEU A 28 21.14 -0.61 -18.22
C LEU A 28 22.39 -0.84 -17.34
N VAL A 29 22.28 -0.64 -16.03
CA VAL A 29 23.35 -0.97 -15.08
C VAL A 29 23.68 -2.46 -15.11
N PHE A 30 22.66 -3.32 -15.14
CA PHE A 30 22.86 -4.76 -15.30
C PHE A 30 23.56 -5.10 -16.61
N ALA A 31 23.19 -4.48 -17.73
CA ALA A 31 23.83 -4.71 -19.02
C ALA A 31 25.31 -4.26 -19.02
N TRP A 32 25.65 -3.20 -18.27
CA TRP A 32 27.01 -2.70 -18.14
C TRP A 32 27.87 -3.51 -17.15
N GLN A 33 27.26 -4.04 -16.09
CA GLN A 33 27.92 -4.81 -15.03
C GLN A 33 27.13 -6.10 -14.74
N PRO A 34 27.10 -7.07 -15.67
CA PRO A 34 26.22 -8.23 -15.54
C PRO A 34 26.70 -9.17 -14.43
N ALA A 35 25.73 -9.68 -13.65
CA ALA A 35 25.95 -10.85 -12.82
C ALA A 35 25.92 -12.12 -13.69
N GLY A 36 26.53 -13.21 -13.21
CA GLY A 36 26.37 -14.52 -13.85
C GLY A 36 24.89 -14.91 -13.97
N PRO A 37 24.44 -15.63 -15.01
CA PRO A 37 23.01 -15.86 -15.30
C PRO A 37 22.22 -16.43 -14.12
N LEU A 38 22.79 -17.41 -13.40
CA LEU A 38 22.15 -18.01 -12.23
C LEU A 38 22.01 -17.00 -11.08
N ALA A 39 23.06 -16.22 -10.81
CA ALA A 39 23.04 -15.17 -9.79
C ALA A 39 22.06 -14.05 -10.15
N ALA A 40 21.97 -13.68 -11.43
CA ALA A 40 21.01 -12.69 -11.92
C ALA A 40 19.56 -13.15 -11.69
N ILE A 41 19.24 -14.41 -12.06
CA ILE A 41 17.91 -14.99 -11.83
C ILE A 41 17.62 -15.07 -10.33
N ALA A 42 18.57 -15.55 -9.53
CA ALA A 42 18.40 -15.64 -8.08
C ALA A 42 18.16 -14.27 -7.44
N ALA A 43 18.92 -13.25 -7.84
CA ALA A 43 18.77 -11.88 -7.33
C ALA A 43 17.42 -11.26 -7.75
N PHE A 44 17.00 -11.45 -9.00
CA PHE A 44 15.70 -10.99 -9.49
C PHE A 44 14.56 -11.65 -8.71
N MET A 45 14.59 -12.97 -8.56
CA MET A 45 13.58 -13.72 -7.81
C MET A 45 13.57 -13.35 -6.32
N ALA A 46 14.75 -13.09 -5.74
CA ALA A 46 14.82 -12.56 -4.38
C ALA A 46 14.08 -11.21 -4.27
N GLY A 47 14.27 -10.30 -5.22
CA GLY A 47 13.51 -9.04 -5.27
C GLY A 47 11.99 -9.24 -5.36
N VAL A 48 11.53 -10.16 -6.22
CA VAL A 48 10.10 -10.52 -6.37
C VAL A 48 9.52 -11.06 -5.07
N MET A 49 10.27 -11.86 -4.30
CA MET A 49 9.78 -12.49 -3.06
C MET A 49 9.90 -11.60 -1.83
N ILE A 50 10.96 -10.79 -1.75
CA ILE A 50 11.22 -9.88 -0.63
C ILE A 50 10.20 -8.74 -0.63
N TYR A 51 9.83 -8.20 -1.79
CA TYR A 51 8.94 -7.05 -1.83
C TYR A 51 7.57 -7.31 -1.15
N PRO A 52 6.82 -8.39 -1.46
CA PRO A 52 5.56 -8.68 -0.75
C PRO A 52 5.72 -8.90 0.75
N LEU A 53 6.85 -9.49 1.19
CA LEU A 53 7.15 -9.65 2.62
C LEU A 53 7.36 -8.30 3.30
N VAL A 54 8.26 -7.49 2.75
CA VAL A 54 8.58 -6.17 3.29
C VAL A 54 7.34 -5.29 3.29
N TRP A 55 6.54 -5.32 2.23
CA TRP A 55 5.25 -4.63 2.21
C TRP A 55 4.34 -5.10 3.33
N HIS A 56 4.14 -6.41 3.50
CA HIS A 56 3.28 -6.94 4.56
C HIS A 56 3.71 -6.41 5.94
N LEU A 57 5.02 -6.46 6.24
CA LEU A 57 5.56 -5.95 7.51
C LEU A 57 5.37 -4.44 7.66
N LEU A 58 5.59 -3.66 6.59
CA LEU A 58 5.37 -2.22 6.63
C LEU A 58 3.89 -1.88 6.80
N HIS A 59 3.02 -2.59 6.09
CA HIS A 59 1.58 -2.40 6.18
C HIS A 59 1.09 -2.62 7.61
N GLN A 60 1.49 -3.73 8.21
CA GLN A 60 1.11 -4.06 9.59
C GLN A 60 1.77 -3.16 10.65
N TYR A 61 3.08 -2.93 10.59
CA TYR A 61 3.83 -2.35 11.71
C TYR A 61 4.16 -0.86 11.56
N VAL A 62 4.09 -0.32 10.33
CA VAL A 62 4.37 1.10 10.06
C VAL A 62 3.08 1.83 9.66
N LEU A 63 2.37 1.34 8.64
CA LEU A 63 1.17 1.99 8.13
C LEU A 63 -0.01 1.91 9.11
N HIS A 64 -0.18 0.77 9.80
CA HIS A 64 -1.17 0.58 10.87
C HIS A 64 -0.63 0.91 12.27
N SER A 65 0.54 1.57 12.35
CA SER A 65 1.14 1.88 13.64
C SER A 65 0.27 2.84 14.46
N GLN A 66 0.40 2.75 15.79
CA GLN A 66 -0.24 3.68 16.73
C GLN A 66 0.77 4.57 17.46
N TRP A 67 2.04 4.53 17.05
CA TRP A 67 3.11 5.30 17.68
C TRP A 67 3.46 6.57 16.91
N MET A 68 3.34 6.58 15.57
CA MET A 68 3.73 7.74 14.76
C MET A 68 2.85 8.96 15.04
N TYR A 69 1.53 8.80 15.18
CA TYR A 69 0.63 9.92 15.48
C TYR A 69 0.89 10.54 16.86
N LYS A 70 1.58 9.84 17.77
CA LYS A 70 1.93 10.37 19.10
C LYS A 70 3.07 11.38 19.02
N ILE A 71 3.85 11.34 17.94
CA ILE A 71 5.01 12.19 17.72
C ILE A 71 4.63 13.28 16.70
N LYS A 72 4.58 14.55 17.14
CA LYS A 72 4.03 15.67 16.36
C LYS A 72 4.56 15.74 14.92
N TRP A 73 5.88 15.63 14.73
CA TRP A 73 6.53 15.76 13.42
C TRP A 73 6.37 14.53 12.52
N LEU A 74 5.99 13.37 13.07
CA LEU A 74 5.66 12.15 12.30
C LEU A 74 4.17 12.04 11.97
N SER A 75 3.32 12.79 12.67
CA SER A 75 1.86 12.74 12.48
C SER A 75 1.41 13.08 11.05
N PRO A 76 2.01 14.04 10.30
CA PRO A 76 1.64 14.29 8.91
C PRO A 76 1.98 13.10 8.00
N THR A 77 3.14 12.47 8.22
CA THR A 77 3.55 11.28 7.47
C THR A 77 2.60 10.13 7.74
N TRP A 78 2.32 9.80 8.99
CA TRP A 78 1.36 8.74 9.35
C TRP A 78 -0.03 8.98 8.75
N LYS A 79 -0.51 10.23 8.87
CA LYS A 79 -1.77 10.66 8.27
C LYS A 79 -1.80 10.32 6.77
N ARG A 80 -0.74 10.72 6.07
CA ARG A 80 -0.68 10.69 4.60
C ARG A 80 -0.39 9.31 4.00
N ILE A 81 0.40 8.47 4.69
CA ILE A 81 0.85 7.18 4.14
C ILE A 81 -0.25 6.12 4.20
N HIS A 82 -1.22 6.23 5.13
CA HIS A 82 -2.27 5.22 5.23
C HIS A 82 -3.56 5.62 5.94
N TYR A 83 -3.51 6.46 6.98
CA TYR A 83 -4.73 6.86 7.70
C TYR A 83 -5.75 7.54 6.78
N ASP A 84 -5.32 8.44 5.89
CA ASP A 84 -6.21 9.09 4.92
C ASP A 84 -6.85 8.08 3.96
N HIS A 85 -6.11 7.03 3.59
CA HIS A 85 -6.62 5.96 2.75
C HIS A 85 -7.67 5.11 3.48
N HIS A 86 -7.49 4.82 4.78
CA HIS A 86 -8.56 4.20 5.58
C HIS A 86 -9.75 5.12 5.80
N GLN A 87 -9.53 6.42 5.88
CA GLN A 87 -10.61 7.39 5.99
C GLN A 87 -11.46 7.40 4.71
N ASP A 88 -10.85 7.50 3.52
CA ASP A 88 -11.57 7.38 2.25
C ASP A 88 -10.84 6.43 1.28
N PRO A 89 -11.19 5.14 1.29
CA PRO A 89 -10.53 4.16 0.43
C PRO A 89 -10.77 4.39 -1.07
N ASN A 90 -11.67 5.28 -1.46
CA ASN A 90 -11.93 5.60 -2.87
C ASN A 90 -11.21 6.87 -3.33
N ASP A 91 -10.54 7.60 -2.44
CA ASP A 91 -9.73 8.76 -2.80
C ASP A 91 -8.43 8.31 -3.47
N LEU A 92 -8.37 8.52 -4.79
CA LEU A 92 -7.23 8.15 -5.62
C LEU A 92 -5.96 8.95 -5.30
N SER A 93 -6.09 10.13 -4.67
CA SER A 93 -4.94 10.97 -4.34
C SER A 93 -4.05 10.36 -3.26
N VAL A 94 -4.62 9.49 -2.43
CA VAL A 94 -3.91 8.80 -1.32
C VAL A 94 -3.72 7.31 -1.55
N LEU A 95 -4.02 6.84 -2.75
CA LEU A 95 -3.93 5.42 -3.12
C LEU A 95 -2.47 4.99 -3.36
N PHE A 96 -1.72 5.77 -4.12
CA PHE A 96 -0.32 5.48 -4.45
C PHE A 96 0.64 5.89 -3.34
N GLY A 97 1.67 5.08 -3.14
CA GLY A 97 2.80 5.44 -2.29
C GLY A 97 3.59 6.62 -2.89
N ALA A 98 3.96 7.59 -2.05
CA ALA A 98 4.79 8.71 -2.48
C ALA A 98 6.24 8.25 -2.76
N LEU A 99 6.88 8.82 -3.79
CA LEU A 99 8.25 8.43 -4.16
C LEU A 99 9.24 8.51 -2.99
N HIS A 100 9.17 9.57 -2.19
CA HIS A 100 10.12 9.79 -1.09
C HIS A 100 9.98 8.80 0.06
N THR A 101 8.82 8.12 0.21
CA THR A 101 8.64 7.05 1.20
C THR A 101 8.88 5.67 0.58
N THR A 102 8.37 5.46 -0.63
CA THR A 102 8.33 4.12 -1.24
C THR A 102 9.64 3.76 -1.93
N LEU A 103 10.27 4.69 -2.66
CA LEU A 103 11.49 4.40 -3.41
C LEU A 103 12.70 4.03 -2.51
N PRO A 104 13.01 4.77 -1.43
CA PRO A 104 14.09 4.39 -0.52
C PRO A 104 13.83 3.02 0.12
N THR A 105 12.57 2.73 0.45
CA THR A 105 12.16 1.44 1.03
C THR A 105 12.43 0.28 0.07
N ILE A 106 12.06 0.41 -1.21
CA ILE A 106 12.36 -0.60 -2.24
C ILE A 106 13.87 -0.79 -2.34
N ALA A 107 14.62 0.30 -2.48
CA ALA A 107 16.07 0.27 -2.61
C ALA A 107 16.73 -0.46 -1.44
N LEU A 108 16.39 -0.09 -0.20
CA LEU A 108 16.92 -0.70 1.02
C LEU A 108 16.55 -2.19 1.14
N ALA A 109 15.35 -2.58 0.69
CA ALA A 109 14.89 -3.95 0.75
C ALA A 109 15.59 -4.86 -0.28
N THR A 110 15.86 -4.36 -1.49
CA THR A 110 16.29 -5.22 -2.61
C THR A 110 17.76 -5.08 -2.99
N ILE A 111 18.33 -3.87 -2.96
CA ILE A 111 19.71 -3.63 -3.42
C ILE A 111 20.73 -4.43 -2.61
N PRO A 112 20.71 -4.42 -1.25
CA PRO A 112 21.71 -5.14 -0.47
C PRO A 112 21.65 -6.65 -0.73
N VAL A 113 20.45 -7.23 -0.80
CA VAL A 113 20.28 -8.67 -1.05
C VAL A 113 20.76 -9.04 -2.45
N GLY A 114 20.38 -8.26 -3.47
CA GLY A 114 20.87 -8.48 -4.83
C GLY A 114 22.39 -8.37 -4.92
N TYR A 115 22.98 -7.40 -4.21
CA TYR A 115 24.44 -7.22 -4.16
C TYR A 115 25.14 -8.45 -3.57
N LEU A 116 24.62 -9.00 -2.47
CA LEU A 116 25.17 -10.21 -1.85
C LEU A 116 25.10 -11.44 -2.77
N ILE A 117 24.12 -11.49 -3.68
CA ILE A 117 23.94 -12.63 -4.60
C ILE A 117 24.82 -12.51 -5.85
N GLY A 118 24.98 -11.29 -6.41
CA GLY A 118 25.60 -11.12 -7.73
C GLY A 118 26.33 -9.79 -7.94
N GLY A 119 26.79 -9.12 -6.87
CA GLY A 119 27.46 -7.83 -6.95
C GLY A 119 26.58 -6.73 -7.56
N VAL A 120 27.18 -5.80 -8.30
CA VAL A 120 26.46 -4.66 -8.91
C VAL A 120 25.33 -5.13 -9.84
N GLY A 121 25.57 -6.17 -10.66
CA GLY A 121 24.54 -6.74 -11.52
C GLY A 121 23.40 -7.39 -10.74
N GLY A 122 23.70 -8.13 -9.68
CA GLY A 122 22.68 -8.70 -8.80
C GLY A 122 21.85 -7.63 -8.10
N ALA A 123 22.50 -6.57 -7.62
CA ALA A 123 21.83 -5.41 -7.01
C ALA A 123 20.86 -4.74 -7.99
N ALA A 124 21.31 -4.52 -9.23
CA ALA A 124 20.50 -3.95 -10.28
C ALA A 124 19.31 -4.84 -10.65
N ALA A 125 19.52 -6.16 -10.79
CA ALA A 125 18.46 -7.12 -11.08
C ALA A 125 17.39 -7.18 -9.96
N ALA A 126 17.81 -7.24 -8.70
CA ALA A 126 16.90 -7.25 -7.55
C ALA A 126 16.14 -5.92 -7.41
N PHE A 127 16.80 -4.79 -7.66
CA PHE A 127 16.14 -3.48 -7.62
C PHE A 127 15.13 -3.29 -8.74
N ALA A 128 15.46 -3.71 -9.97
CA ALA A 128 14.51 -3.75 -11.07
C ALA A 128 13.29 -4.63 -10.73
N ALA A 129 13.51 -5.81 -10.15
CA ALA A 129 12.43 -6.68 -9.68
C ALA A 129 11.54 -5.99 -8.63
N GLY A 130 12.15 -5.33 -7.64
CA GLY A 130 11.43 -4.57 -6.62
C GLY A 130 10.55 -3.48 -7.21
N LEU A 131 11.09 -2.66 -8.11
CA LEU A 131 10.36 -1.58 -8.80
C LEU A 131 9.19 -2.12 -9.65
N LEU A 132 9.42 -3.18 -10.42
CA LEU A 132 8.38 -3.82 -11.22
C LEU A 132 7.30 -4.46 -10.34
N MET A 133 7.70 -5.04 -9.21
CA MET A 133 6.78 -5.61 -8.22
C MET A 133 5.96 -4.52 -7.54
N THR A 134 6.52 -3.33 -7.29
CA THR A 134 5.77 -2.14 -6.86
C THR A 134 4.75 -1.72 -7.91
N CYS A 135 5.13 -1.66 -9.19
CA CYS A 135 4.17 -1.37 -10.27
C CYS A 135 3.05 -2.42 -10.34
N TYR A 136 3.33 -3.71 -10.14
CA TYR A 136 2.28 -4.71 -10.11
C TYR A 136 1.38 -4.54 -8.87
N TYR A 137 1.99 -4.28 -7.71
CA TYR A 137 1.32 -4.03 -6.44
C TYR A 137 0.34 -2.84 -6.53
N GLU A 138 0.80 -1.68 -6.98
CA GLU A 138 0.01 -0.45 -7.08
C GLU A 138 -1.17 -0.64 -8.05
N PHE A 139 -0.94 -1.37 -9.14
CA PHE A 139 -2.01 -1.70 -10.10
C PHE A 139 -3.08 -2.61 -9.48
N MET A 140 -2.65 -3.64 -8.73
CA MET A 140 -3.57 -4.52 -8.02
C MET A 140 -4.36 -3.77 -6.94
N HIS A 141 -3.70 -2.90 -6.17
CA HIS A 141 -4.34 -2.04 -5.18
C HIS A 141 -5.40 -1.15 -5.83
N CYS A 142 -5.10 -0.51 -6.96
CA CYS A 142 -6.09 0.21 -7.77
C CYS A 142 -7.32 -0.64 -8.11
N ILE A 143 -7.14 -1.84 -8.65
CA ILE A 143 -8.26 -2.72 -9.01
C ILE A 143 -9.13 -3.08 -7.79
N GLN A 144 -8.52 -3.23 -6.62
CA GLN A 144 -9.21 -3.60 -5.40
C GLN A 144 -10.15 -2.48 -4.92
N HIS A 145 -9.74 -1.21 -5.08
CA HIS A 145 -10.54 -0.05 -4.67
C HIS A 145 -11.56 0.44 -5.71
N LEU A 146 -11.44 0.07 -6.98
CA LEU A 146 -12.37 0.57 -8.00
C LEU A 146 -13.78 -0.01 -7.90
N SER A 147 -14.81 0.77 -8.23
CA SER A 147 -16.21 0.32 -8.29
C SER A 147 -16.55 -0.54 -9.52
N PHE A 148 -15.71 -1.53 -9.87
CA PHE A 148 -16.03 -2.56 -10.85
C PHE A 148 -15.72 -3.96 -10.31
N LYS A 149 -16.42 -4.97 -10.83
CA LYS A 149 -16.20 -6.38 -10.50
C LYS A 149 -15.21 -7.00 -11.51
N PRO A 150 -14.00 -7.41 -11.08
CA PRO A 150 -13.04 -8.08 -11.95
C PRO A 150 -13.59 -9.40 -12.50
N LYS A 151 -13.24 -9.78 -13.73
CA LYS A 151 -13.70 -11.05 -14.32
C LYS A 151 -13.00 -12.27 -13.71
N TRP A 152 -11.72 -12.12 -13.32
CA TRP A 152 -10.91 -13.22 -12.79
C TRP A 152 -11.19 -13.50 -11.31
N LYS A 153 -11.45 -14.77 -10.97
CA LYS A 153 -11.78 -15.21 -9.61
C LYS A 153 -10.69 -14.87 -8.59
N TRP A 154 -9.42 -15.03 -8.96
CA TRP A 154 -8.31 -14.71 -8.06
C TRP A 154 -8.25 -13.20 -7.75
N VAL A 155 -8.50 -12.31 -8.72
CA VAL A 155 -8.56 -10.86 -8.49
C VAL A 155 -9.77 -10.50 -7.63
N GLN A 156 -10.91 -11.16 -7.84
CA GLN A 156 -12.09 -10.99 -6.97
C GLN A 156 -11.76 -11.40 -5.52
N HIS A 157 -11.00 -12.48 -5.33
CA HIS A 157 -10.54 -12.90 -4.00
C HIS A 157 -9.65 -11.85 -3.34
N MET A 158 -8.63 -11.36 -4.05
CA MET A 158 -7.74 -10.30 -3.56
C MET A 158 -8.54 -9.05 -3.17
N LYS A 159 -9.44 -8.62 -4.05
CA LYS A 159 -10.35 -7.49 -3.79
C LYS A 159 -11.24 -7.70 -2.58
N GLN A 160 -11.82 -8.89 -2.43
CA GLN A 160 -12.71 -9.18 -1.31
C GLN A 160 -11.96 -9.07 0.02
N ARG A 161 -10.80 -9.71 0.13
CA ARG A 161 -10.00 -9.73 1.35
C ARG A 161 -9.46 -8.33 1.70
N HIS A 162 -9.00 -7.57 0.71
CA HIS A 162 -8.57 -6.17 0.91
C HIS A 162 -9.72 -5.24 1.29
N ASN A 163 -10.92 -5.44 0.75
CA ASN A 163 -12.10 -4.70 1.19
C ASN A 163 -12.54 -5.10 2.61
N GLU A 164 -12.38 -6.37 2.99
CA GLU A 164 -12.62 -6.78 4.38
C GLU A 164 -11.64 -6.06 5.32
N HIS A 165 -10.38 -5.90 4.92
CA HIS A 165 -9.40 -5.10 5.65
C HIS A 165 -9.86 -3.63 5.85
N HIS A 166 -10.31 -2.93 4.82
CA HIS A 166 -10.75 -1.52 4.94
C HIS A 166 -12.15 -1.30 5.52
N TYR A 167 -13.03 -2.29 5.46
CA TYR A 167 -14.45 -2.10 5.82
C TYR A 167 -14.95 -3.03 6.92
N PHE A 168 -14.16 -4.01 7.35
CA PHE A 168 -14.55 -4.98 8.38
C PHE A 168 -13.58 -5.08 9.55
N ASP A 169 -12.32 -5.43 9.32
CA ASP A 169 -11.29 -5.53 10.37
C ASP A 169 -9.90 -5.23 9.79
N GLU A 170 -9.33 -4.10 10.19
CA GLU A 170 -8.07 -3.56 9.72
C GLU A 170 -6.84 -4.29 10.29
N ASN A 171 -7.02 -5.23 11.22
CA ASN A 171 -5.94 -5.99 11.88
C ASN A 171 -5.62 -7.33 11.19
N GLY A 172 -5.93 -7.46 9.90
CA GLY A 172 -5.58 -8.62 9.11
C GLY A 172 -5.75 -8.40 7.62
N ASN A 173 -5.42 -9.42 6.82
CA ASN A 173 -5.40 -9.36 5.36
C ASN A 173 -4.55 -8.20 4.81
N PHE A 174 -3.33 -8.04 5.33
CA PHE A 174 -2.38 -6.98 4.93
C PHE A 174 -1.80 -7.18 3.52
N GLY A 175 -1.85 -8.41 2.99
CA GLY A 175 -1.40 -8.72 1.65
C GLY A 175 -2.26 -8.10 0.54
N ILE A 176 -1.61 -7.61 -0.52
CA ILE A 176 -2.28 -6.97 -1.66
C ILE A 176 -2.17 -7.79 -2.93
N THR A 177 -1.03 -8.40 -3.20
CA THR A 177 -0.81 -9.22 -4.41
C THR A 177 -0.94 -10.72 -4.13
N ASN A 178 -0.78 -11.12 -2.87
CA ASN A 178 -1.03 -12.46 -2.36
C ASN A 178 -1.25 -12.40 -0.84
N TYR A 179 -1.75 -13.49 -0.25
CA TYR A 179 -1.95 -13.66 1.20
C TYR A 179 -1.03 -14.73 1.82
N TRP A 180 0.06 -15.10 1.14
CA TRP A 180 0.98 -16.11 1.65
C TRP A 180 1.58 -15.69 3.00
N TRP A 181 2.03 -14.44 3.08
CA TRP A 181 2.59 -13.86 4.31
C TRP A 181 1.54 -13.73 5.41
N ASP A 182 0.29 -13.40 5.06
CA ASP A 182 -0.81 -13.38 6.03
C ASP A 182 -1.10 -14.75 6.63
N HIS A 183 -1.02 -15.81 5.83
CA HIS A 183 -1.15 -17.17 6.36
C HIS A 183 0.04 -17.54 7.24
N LEU A 184 1.26 -17.24 6.82
CA LEU A 184 2.46 -17.56 7.58
C LEU A 184 2.56 -16.80 8.90
N LEU A 185 2.14 -15.53 8.92
CA LEU A 185 2.23 -14.63 10.07
C LEU A 185 0.93 -14.59 10.91
N GLY A 186 -0.09 -15.37 10.53
CA GLY A 186 -1.32 -15.53 11.30
C GLY A 186 -2.28 -14.33 11.24
N THR A 187 -2.19 -13.49 10.20
CA THR A 187 -3.04 -12.30 10.00
C THR A 187 -4.12 -12.52 8.93
N TYR A 188 -4.14 -13.67 8.27
CA TYR A 188 -5.19 -14.01 7.31
C TYR A 188 -6.51 -14.26 8.03
N TYR A 189 -7.60 -13.66 7.51
CA TYR A 189 -8.94 -13.98 7.99
C TYR A 189 -9.98 -13.88 6.87
N GLN A 190 -11.09 -14.59 7.06
CA GLN A 190 -12.33 -14.37 6.32
C GLN A 190 -13.34 -13.71 7.25
N LYS A 191 -14.25 -12.89 6.71
CA LYS A 191 -15.28 -12.23 7.52
C LYS A 191 -16.02 -13.13 8.53
N LYS A 192 -16.25 -14.41 8.21
CA LYS A 192 -16.90 -15.39 9.10
C LYS A 192 -16.05 -15.76 10.35
N ASP A 193 -14.75 -15.55 10.30
CA ASP A 193 -13.79 -15.87 11.38
C ASP A 193 -13.76 -14.76 12.45
N ARG A 194 -14.54 -13.69 12.25
CA ARG A 194 -14.56 -12.49 13.08
C ARG A 194 -16.01 -12.14 13.44
N PRO A 195 -16.41 -12.17 14.73
CA PRO A 195 -17.82 -12.05 15.12
C PRO A 195 -18.39 -10.64 14.90
N THR A 196 -17.54 -9.61 15.00
CA THR A 196 -17.95 -8.22 14.91
C THR A 196 -16.99 -7.41 14.06
N ARG A 197 -17.52 -6.39 13.39
CA ARG A 197 -16.72 -5.38 12.69
C ARG A 197 -15.88 -4.57 13.69
N SER A 198 -14.63 -4.30 13.34
CA SER A 198 -13.75 -3.42 14.10
C SER A 198 -14.29 -2.00 14.17
N LYS A 199 -14.17 -1.39 15.36
CA LYS A 199 -14.56 0.00 15.61
C LYS A 199 -13.57 0.99 14.99
N THR A 200 -12.34 0.55 14.72
CA THR A 200 -11.21 1.38 14.34
C THR A 200 -10.85 1.28 12.86
N VAL A 201 -11.65 0.57 12.07
CA VAL A 201 -11.38 0.30 10.65
C VAL A 201 -11.19 1.54 9.78
N PHE A 202 -11.75 2.69 10.17
CA PHE A 202 -11.60 3.94 9.44
C PHE A 202 -10.60 4.92 10.06
N ASN A 203 -10.14 4.67 11.29
CA ASN A 203 -9.30 5.64 12.03
C ASN A 203 -8.02 5.04 12.62
N LEU A 204 -7.79 3.74 12.45
CA LEU A 204 -6.59 3.02 12.91
C LEU A 204 -6.33 3.20 14.43
N GLY A 205 -7.38 3.41 15.21
CA GLY A 205 -7.30 3.65 16.65
C GLY A 205 -7.09 5.11 17.05
N TYR A 206 -7.12 6.05 16.12
CA TYR A 206 -7.09 7.49 16.42
C TYR A 206 -8.51 8.05 16.56
N ASP A 207 -9.00 8.13 17.80
CA ASP A 207 -10.32 8.65 18.14
C ASP A 207 -10.26 9.96 18.94
N GLU A 208 -11.42 10.48 19.35
CA GLU A 208 -11.52 11.73 20.11
C GLU A 208 -10.81 11.67 21.47
N GLU A 209 -10.76 10.50 22.12
CA GLU A 209 -10.05 10.34 23.39
C GLU A 209 -8.54 10.39 23.19
N VAL A 210 -8.02 9.70 22.17
CA VAL A 210 -6.59 9.76 21.79
C VAL A 210 -6.20 11.19 21.40
N ALA A 211 -7.05 11.90 20.68
CA ALA A 211 -6.78 13.27 20.23
C ALA A 211 -6.72 14.30 21.36
N LYS A 212 -7.29 14.02 22.55
CA LYS A 212 -7.07 14.88 23.74
C LYS A 212 -5.60 14.92 24.14
N SER A 213 -4.87 13.82 23.97
CA SER A 213 -3.45 13.72 24.31
C SER A 213 -2.52 14.01 23.12
N TYR A 214 -2.96 13.68 21.91
CA TYR A 214 -2.17 13.81 20.68
C TYR A 214 -2.99 14.52 19.58
N PRO A 215 -3.18 15.85 19.64
CA PRO A 215 -4.16 16.55 18.80
C PRO A 215 -3.74 16.73 17.33
N TRP A 216 -2.50 16.39 16.98
CA TRP A 216 -1.86 16.76 15.72
C TRP A 216 -2.63 16.29 14.46
N VAL A 217 -3.09 15.03 14.43
CA VAL A 217 -3.82 14.50 13.27
C VAL A 217 -5.21 15.14 13.16
N LYS A 218 -5.88 15.39 14.29
CA LYS A 218 -7.16 16.12 14.34
C LYS A 218 -7.00 17.54 13.81
N GLU A 219 -5.97 18.26 14.25
CA GLU A 219 -5.63 19.61 13.76
C GLU A 219 -5.39 19.63 12.25
N LEU A 220 -4.57 18.70 11.75
CA LEU A 220 -4.29 18.55 10.31
C LEU A 220 -5.51 18.19 9.47
N SER A 221 -6.51 17.52 10.07
CA SER A 221 -7.70 17.04 9.40
C SER A 221 -8.90 17.99 9.52
N GLY A 222 -8.80 19.02 10.36
CA GLY A 222 -9.95 19.88 10.72
C GLY A 222 -11.02 19.15 11.54
N GLY A 223 -10.67 18.08 12.25
CA GLY A 223 -11.60 17.22 13.00
C GLY A 223 -11.28 15.73 12.87
N ILE A 224 -12.08 14.87 13.52
CA ILE A 224 -11.97 13.41 13.38
C ILE A 224 -13.20 12.90 12.64
N ALA A 225 -12.96 12.28 11.49
CA ALA A 225 -14.04 11.70 10.70
C ALA A 225 -14.49 10.37 11.32
N THR A 226 -15.76 10.30 11.70
CA THR A 226 -16.37 9.10 12.29
C THR A 226 -17.36 8.42 11.34
N GLY A 227 -17.36 7.09 11.32
CA GLY A 227 -18.31 6.30 10.54
C GLY A 227 -17.94 6.17 9.06
N HIS A 228 -18.86 5.61 8.26
CA HIS A 228 -18.59 5.19 6.89
C HIS A 228 -18.37 6.36 5.92
N PRO A 229 -17.32 6.37 5.07
CA PRO A 229 -17.02 7.47 4.15
C PRO A 229 -18.23 7.92 3.29
N ARG A 230 -18.92 6.97 2.66
CA ARG A 230 -20.17 7.24 1.91
C ARG A 230 -21.26 7.96 2.72
N ARG A 231 -21.43 7.64 4.01
CA ARG A 231 -22.43 8.31 4.86
C ARG A 231 -22.00 9.75 5.19
N ARG A 232 -20.70 9.97 5.39
CA ARG A 232 -20.14 11.31 5.63
C ARG A 232 -20.28 12.22 4.41
N ALA A 233 -20.09 11.68 3.21
CA ALA A 233 -20.30 12.43 1.96
C ALA A 233 -21.76 12.91 1.82
N LEU A 234 -22.73 12.00 2.01
CA LEU A 234 -24.16 12.32 1.93
C LEU A 234 -24.59 13.36 2.98
N ALA A 235 -24.04 13.30 4.20
CA ALA A 235 -24.33 14.30 5.24
C ALA A 235 -23.84 15.70 4.83
N LYS A 236 -22.61 15.80 4.29
CA LYS A 236 -22.06 17.08 3.81
C LYS A 236 -22.86 17.68 2.65
N ASP A 237 -23.37 16.85 1.75
CA ASP A 237 -24.19 17.31 0.62
C ASP A 237 -25.55 17.86 1.11
N ASN A 238 -26.16 17.20 2.11
CA ASN A 238 -27.39 17.67 2.72
C ASN A 238 -27.20 19.00 3.47
N ASP A 239 -26.11 19.14 4.23
CA ASP A 239 -25.81 20.38 4.96
C ASP A 239 -25.58 21.56 4.01
N ARG A 240 -24.95 21.32 2.85
CA ARG A 240 -24.79 22.33 1.78
C ARG A 240 -26.09 22.69 1.08
N ALA A 241 -27.00 21.72 0.92
CA ALA A 241 -28.30 21.98 0.32
C ALA A 241 -29.25 22.75 1.25
N ALA A 242 -28.99 22.72 2.56
CA ALA A 242 -29.77 23.41 3.59
C ALA A 242 -29.25 24.82 3.94
N ALA A 243 -28.07 25.21 3.44
CA ALA A 243 -27.42 26.50 3.67
C ALA A 243 -27.61 27.45 2.47
#